data_AF-A0AA86MK55-F1
#
_entry.id   AF-A0AA86MK55-F1
#
_cell.length_a   1.000
_cell.length_b   1.000
_cell.length_c   1.000
_cell.angle_alpha   90.00
_cell.angle_beta   90.00
_cell.angle_gamma   90.00
#
_symmetry.space_group_name_H-M   'P 1'
#
loop_
_entity.id
_entity.type
_entity.pdbx_description
1 polymer ?
#
loop_
_entity_poly.entity_id
_entity_poly.type
_entity_poly.pdbx_seq_one_letter_code
_entity_poly.pdbx_strand_id
1 'polypeptide(L)'
;MVQSLNTKVDLTIDATSFAGLTDYGKIMIGDKGFEFYNSRDPRKFIQIPWEEVDYVIVSILFKGKWIPRYAVRTKKNGTYTFASKDAKRVLRTVRNYVDPDHIVSSLSFFDVLKRSIKSIFNKNNISFHNNPTKSIVFLLGLLIFENEVLLN
;
A
#
# COMPACT_ATOMS: atom_id res chain seq x y z
N MET A 1 7.24 12.64 -26.36
CA MET A 1 7.64 12.69 -24.94
C MET A 1 6.38 12.66 -24.10
N VAL A 2 6.34 11.97 -22.96
CA VAL A 2 5.20 12.07 -22.05
C VAL A 2 5.32 13.38 -21.27
N GLN A 3 4.22 14.10 -21.13
CA GLN A 3 4.17 15.35 -20.37
C GLN A 3 3.71 15.04 -18.94
N SER A 4 4.41 15.60 -17.95
CA SER A 4 3.97 15.53 -16.55
C SER A 4 2.70 16.34 -16.33
N LEU A 5 1.82 15.85 -15.47
CA LEU A 5 0.67 16.59 -14.96
C LEU A 5 1.11 17.67 -13.98
N ASN A 6 2.21 17.42 -13.25
CA ASN A 6 2.73 18.36 -12.26
C ASN A 6 3.36 19.58 -12.94
N THR A 7 2.98 20.76 -12.46
CA THR A 7 3.61 22.02 -12.87
C THR A 7 4.76 22.39 -11.93
N LYS A 8 4.69 21.91 -10.68
CA LYS A 8 5.71 22.04 -9.65
C LYS A 8 6.02 20.68 -9.06
N VAL A 9 7.31 20.37 -8.94
CA VAL A 9 7.80 19.10 -8.37
C VAL A 9 8.35 19.35 -6.97
N ASP A 10 7.83 18.60 -5.99
CA ASP A 10 8.29 18.67 -4.60
C ASP A 10 9.26 17.53 -4.26
N LEU A 11 9.07 16.36 -4.86
CA LEU A 11 9.93 15.20 -4.64
C LEU A 11 10.12 14.42 -5.93
N THR A 12 11.36 14.00 -6.18
CA THR A 12 11.69 12.96 -7.15
C THR A 12 12.60 11.94 -6.48
N ILE A 13 12.27 10.66 -6.60
CA ILE A 13 13.02 9.58 -5.93
C ILE A 13 13.01 8.29 -6.76
N ASP A 14 14.10 7.54 -6.69
CA ASP A 14 14.17 6.21 -7.32
C ASP A 14 13.19 5.24 -6.64
N ALA A 15 12.48 4.49 -7.48
CA ALA A 15 11.39 3.65 -7.07
C ALA A 15 11.20 2.46 -8.01
N THR A 16 10.40 1.51 -7.55
CA THR A 16 9.95 0.34 -8.29
C THR A 16 8.43 0.34 -8.29
N SER A 17 7.84 0.17 -9.46
CA SER A 17 6.42 -0.06 -9.66
C SER A 17 6.15 -1.56 -9.81
N PHE A 18 5.03 -2.00 -9.24
CA PHE A 18 4.53 -3.38 -9.34
C PHE A 18 3.21 -3.45 -10.11
N ALA A 19 2.89 -2.44 -10.93
CA ALA A 19 1.67 -2.36 -11.74
C ALA A 19 1.73 -3.26 -12.99
N GLY A 20 1.94 -4.55 -12.80
CA GLY A 20 2.19 -5.55 -13.85
C GLY A 20 3.52 -6.25 -13.64
N LEU A 21 4.49 -6.01 -14.53
CA LEU A 21 5.87 -6.45 -14.32
C LEU A 21 6.60 -5.49 -13.36
N THR A 22 7.59 -6.02 -12.66
CA THR A 22 8.46 -5.20 -11.80
C THR A 22 9.24 -4.21 -12.67
N ASP A 23 8.87 -2.92 -12.57
CA ASP A 23 9.46 -1.86 -13.38
C ASP A 23 10.25 -0.90 -12.48
N TYR A 24 11.50 -0.63 -12.87
CA TYR A 24 12.36 0.33 -12.18
C TYR A 24 12.21 1.71 -12.79
N GLY A 25 12.16 2.72 -11.94
CA GLY A 25 11.84 4.07 -12.35
C GLY A 25 12.09 5.12 -11.29
N LYS A 26 11.44 6.25 -11.49
CA LYS A 26 11.40 7.35 -10.51
C LYS A 26 9.96 7.70 -10.22
N ILE A 27 9.66 7.88 -8.95
CA ILE A 27 8.44 8.54 -8.50
C ILE A 27 8.68 10.05 -8.54
N MET A 28 7.69 10.79 -9.02
CA MET A 28 7.63 12.23 -9.00
C MET A 28 6.34 12.67 -8.32
N ILE A 29 6.46 13.51 -7.30
CA ILE A 29 5.33 14.04 -6.52
C ILE A 29 5.33 15.54 -6.68
N GLY A 30 4.18 16.09 -7.03
CA GLY A 30 4.02 17.51 -7.25
C GLY A 30 2.63 18.02 -6.93
N ASP A 31 2.34 19.22 -7.42
CA ASP A 31 1.13 19.98 -7.11
C ASP A 31 -0.15 19.35 -7.66
N LYS A 32 -0.08 18.51 -8.69
CA LYS A 32 -1.25 17.93 -9.38
C LYS A 32 -1.43 16.43 -9.12
N GLY A 33 -0.37 15.70 -8.84
CA GLY A 33 -0.49 14.27 -8.62
C GLY A 33 0.79 13.55 -8.24
N PHE A 34 0.59 12.24 -8.07
CA PHE A 34 1.63 11.25 -7.89
C PHE A 34 1.92 10.58 -9.23
N GLU A 35 3.19 10.56 -9.63
CA GLU A 35 3.60 10.02 -10.92
C GLU A 35 4.75 9.03 -10.77
N PHE A 36 4.82 8.07 -11.69
CA PHE A 36 5.93 7.15 -11.85
C PHE A 36 6.35 7.10 -13.32
N TYR A 37 7.66 7.20 -13.56
CA TYR A 37 8.25 7.07 -14.89
C TYR A 37 9.29 5.96 -14.91
N ASN A 38 9.14 5.02 -15.83
CA ASN A 38 10.09 3.93 -16.03
C ASN A 38 11.44 4.48 -16.54
N SER A 39 12.55 3.95 -16.03
CA SER A 39 13.90 4.41 -16.40
C SER A 39 14.37 3.94 -17.78
N ARG A 40 13.77 2.87 -18.32
CA ARG A 40 14.16 2.26 -19.60
C ARG A 40 13.20 2.59 -20.73
N ASP A 41 11.90 2.61 -20.45
CA ASP A 41 10.86 2.84 -21.44
C ASP A 41 10.01 4.07 -21.11
N PRO A 42 10.17 5.20 -21.83
CA PRO A 42 9.43 6.43 -21.57
C PRO A 42 7.93 6.33 -21.88
N ARG A 43 7.47 5.26 -22.55
CA ARG A 43 6.04 5.00 -22.79
C ARG A 43 5.36 4.33 -21.60
N LYS A 44 6.14 3.78 -20.67
CA LYS A 44 5.64 3.18 -19.43
C LYS A 44 5.69 4.21 -18.31
N PHE A 45 4.53 4.75 -18.00
CA PHE A 45 4.36 5.70 -16.93
C PHE A 45 3.01 5.49 -16.24
N ILE A 46 2.92 5.96 -15.00
CA ILE A 46 1.69 5.98 -14.22
C ILE A 46 1.53 7.41 -13.73
N GLN A 47 0.36 7.99 -13.93
CA GLN A 47 0.03 9.33 -13.47
C GLN A 47 -1.30 9.24 -12.72
N ILE A 48 -1.27 9.63 -11.45
CA ILE A 48 -2.41 9.56 -10.54
C ILE A 48 -2.67 10.98 -10.03
N PRO A 49 -3.65 11.69 -10.61
CA PRO A 49 -4.09 12.97 -10.07
C PRO A 49 -4.52 12.83 -8.61
N TRP A 50 -4.27 13.84 -7.78
CA TRP A 50 -4.68 13.80 -6.36
C TRP A 50 -6.18 13.57 -6.18
N GLU A 51 -6.99 14.12 -7.09
CA GLU A 51 -8.44 13.97 -7.12
C GLU A 51 -8.92 12.51 -7.32
N GLU A 52 -8.09 11.67 -7.95
CA GLU A 52 -8.38 10.26 -8.19
C GLU A 52 -7.88 9.35 -7.05
N VAL A 53 -7.09 9.89 -6.12
CA VAL A 53 -6.63 9.12 -4.95
C VAL A 53 -7.81 8.88 -4.00
N ASP A 54 -8.07 7.61 -3.70
CA ASP A 54 -9.05 7.16 -2.72
C ASP A 54 -8.35 6.92 -1.39
N TYR A 55 -7.37 6.00 -1.37
CA TYR A 55 -6.56 5.68 -0.19
C TYR A 55 -5.10 5.49 -0.54
N VAL A 56 -4.22 5.80 0.42
CA VAL A 56 -2.81 5.41 0.39
C VAL A 56 -2.62 4.33 1.46
N ILE A 57 -2.31 3.12 1.01
CA ILE A 57 -2.18 1.94 1.85
C ILE A 57 -0.69 1.71 2.13
N VAL A 58 -0.31 1.66 3.40
CA VAL A 58 1.09 1.51 3.81
C VAL A 58 1.30 0.13 4.43
N SER A 59 2.18 -0.68 3.83
CA SER A 59 2.58 -1.96 4.40
C SER A 59 3.69 -1.71 5.41
N ILE A 60 3.40 -1.92 6.70
CA ILE A 60 4.35 -1.67 7.77
C ILE A 60 4.76 -3.00 8.42
N LEU A 61 6.04 -3.31 8.34
CA LEU A 61 6.64 -4.51 8.92
C LEU A 61 7.51 -4.15 10.14
N PHE A 62 7.94 -5.20 10.86
CA PHE A 62 8.85 -5.10 12.00
C PHE A 62 8.36 -4.14 13.10
N LYS A 63 7.12 -4.32 13.56
CA LYS A 63 6.49 -3.51 14.63
C LYS A 63 6.50 -2.00 14.34
N GLY A 64 6.22 -1.59 13.11
CA GLY A 64 6.13 -0.16 12.79
C GLY A 64 7.40 0.45 12.18
N LYS A 65 8.52 -0.28 12.14
CA LYS A 65 9.84 0.31 11.88
C LYS A 65 10.17 0.44 10.39
N TRP A 66 9.69 -0.47 9.57
CA TRP A 66 10.07 -0.58 8.16
C TRP A 66 8.86 -0.63 7.23
N ILE A 67 8.98 0.07 6.09
CA ILE A 67 7.93 0.19 5.08
C ILE A 67 8.51 -0.36 3.77
N PRO A 68 8.34 -1.67 3.47
CA PRO A 68 8.81 -2.25 2.21
C PRO A 68 8.09 -1.68 1.00
N ARG A 69 6.77 -1.46 1.13
CA ARG A 69 5.88 -1.09 0.03
C ARG A 69 4.74 -0.22 0.53
N TYR A 70 4.18 0.55 -0.38
CA TYR A 70 2.95 1.29 -0.20
C TYR A 70 2.19 1.27 -1.52
N ALA A 71 0.87 1.43 -1.45
CA ALA A 71 0.01 1.41 -2.60
C ALA A 71 -0.86 2.66 -2.64
N VAL A 72 -1.07 3.18 -3.85
CA VAL A 72 -2.02 4.26 -4.12
C VAL A 72 -3.24 3.63 -4.75
N ARG A 73 -4.32 3.55 -3.98
CA ARG A 73 -5.62 3.10 -4.45
C ARG A 73 -6.35 4.28 -5.06
N THR A 74 -6.79 4.09 -6.29
CA THR A 74 -7.58 5.07 -7.03
C THR A 74 -9.06 4.76 -6.92
N LYS A 75 -9.91 5.77 -7.16
CA LYS A 75 -11.37 5.61 -7.08
C LYS A 75 -11.90 4.65 -8.14
N LYS A 76 -11.28 4.59 -9.32
CA LYS A 76 -11.77 3.82 -10.48
C LYS A 76 -10.76 2.86 -11.11
N ASN A 77 -9.46 3.16 -11.03
CA ASN A 77 -8.42 2.48 -11.81
C ASN A 77 -7.62 1.45 -10.99
N GLY A 78 -8.21 0.96 -9.90
CA GLY A 78 -7.60 -0.04 -9.05
C GLY A 78 -6.48 0.52 -8.16
N THR A 79 -5.54 -0.36 -7.80
CA THR A 79 -4.50 -0.08 -6.81
C THR A 79 -3.11 -0.22 -7.42
N TYR A 80 -2.27 0.79 -7.24
CA TYR A 80 -0.90 0.81 -7.76
C TYR A 80 0.10 0.68 -6.62
N THR A 81 0.86 -0.41 -6.61
CA THR A 81 1.84 -0.70 -5.56
C THR A 81 3.24 -0.25 -5.96
N PHE A 82 3.94 0.38 -5.02
CA PHE A 82 5.27 0.94 -5.20
C PHE A 82 6.21 0.59 -4.04
N ALA A 83 7.50 0.57 -4.33
CA ALA A 83 8.58 0.63 -3.35
C ALA A 83 9.53 1.77 -3.72
N SER A 84 10.13 2.44 -2.74
CA SER A 84 11.08 3.52 -2.99
C SER A 84 12.23 3.48 -1.99
N LYS A 85 13.38 4.03 -2.37
CA LYS A 85 14.57 4.09 -1.50
C LYS A 85 14.27 4.68 -0.11
N ASP A 86 13.43 5.71 -0.06
CA ASP A 86 12.95 6.31 1.19
C ASP A 86 11.41 6.46 1.16
N ALA A 87 10.72 5.39 1.55
CA ALA A 87 9.26 5.38 1.64
C ALA A 87 8.72 6.38 2.68
N LYS A 88 9.46 6.65 3.76
CA LYS A 88 9.02 7.60 4.80
C LYS A 88 8.98 9.02 4.23
N ARG A 89 9.99 9.41 3.45
CA ARG A 89 10.01 10.70 2.77
C ARG A 89 8.88 10.83 1.76
N VAL A 90 8.63 9.79 0.96
CA VAL A 90 7.51 9.77 0.01
C VAL A 90 6.18 9.99 0.74
N LEU A 91 5.87 9.19 1.76
CA LEU A 91 4.61 9.29 2.49
C LEU A 91 4.44 10.63 3.21
N ARG A 92 5.53 11.23 3.69
CA ARG A 92 5.51 12.59 4.25
C ARG A 92 5.14 13.64 3.21
N THR A 93 5.69 13.54 2.00
CA THR A 93 5.33 14.47 0.91
C THR A 93 3.88 14.25 0.47
N VAL A 94 3.43 13.00 0.34
CA VAL A 94 2.03 12.67 -0.01
C VAL A 94 1.04 13.23 1.00
N ARG A 95 1.39 13.26 2.30
CA ARG A 95 0.55 13.83 3.37
C ARG A 95 0.22 15.32 3.18
N ASN A 96 0.97 16.05 2.35
CA ASN A 96 0.64 17.44 2.01
C ASN A 96 -0.55 17.55 1.04
N TYR A 97 -0.91 16.45 0.36
CA TYR A 97 -1.90 16.41 -0.71
C TYR A 97 -3.08 15.46 -0.41
N VAL A 98 -2.87 14.47 0.45
CA VAL A 98 -3.87 13.47 0.83
C VAL A 98 -4.15 13.59 2.32
N ASP A 99 -5.44 13.67 2.67
CA ASP A 99 -5.86 13.75 4.05
C ASP A 99 -5.32 12.58 4.89
N PRO A 100 -4.84 12.82 6.12
CA PRO A 100 -4.27 11.76 6.96
C PRO A 100 -5.20 10.56 7.16
N ASP A 101 -6.52 10.78 7.17
CA ASP A 101 -7.53 9.73 7.35
C ASP A 101 -7.62 8.79 6.14
N HIS A 102 -7.13 9.23 4.97
CA HIS A 102 -7.02 8.41 3.76
C HIS A 102 -5.65 7.71 3.64
N ILE A 103 -4.73 7.91 4.59
CA ILE A 103 -3.44 7.20 4.64
C ILE A 103 -3.54 6.09 5.69
N VAL A 104 -3.90 4.89 5.25
CA VAL A 104 -4.17 3.74 6.11
C VAL A 104 -3.00 2.76 6.14
N SER A 105 -2.76 2.13 7.29
CA SER A 105 -1.77 1.05 7.39
C SER A 105 -2.42 -0.32 7.23
N SER A 106 -1.76 -1.26 6.55
CA SER A 106 -2.27 -2.63 6.43
C SER A 106 -2.37 -3.33 7.79
N LEU A 107 -1.51 -2.96 8.75
CA LEU A 107 -1.61 -3.40 10.14
C LEU A 107 -2.96 -3.00 10.77
N SER A 108 -3.44 -1.79 10.48
CA SER A 108 -4.74 -1.30 10.94
C SER A 108 -5.91 -2.04 10.29
N PHE A 109 -5.78 -2.44 9.01
CA PHE A 109 -6.76 -3.33 8.37
C PHE A 109 -6.85 -4.68 9.09
N PHE A 110 -5.70 -5.25 9.49
CA PHE A 110 -5.67 -6.44 10.36
C PHE A 110 -6.24 -6.17 11.76
N ASP A 111 -6.09 -4.97 12.32
CA ASP A 111 -6.69 -4.62 13.62
C ASP A 111 -8.22 -4.51 13.51
N VAL A 112 -8.76 -3.96 12.43
CA VAL A 112 -10.20 -3.95 12.13
C VAL A 112 -10.71 -5.37 11.90
N LEU A 113 -9.95 -6.20 11.17
CA LEU A 113 -10.26 -7.61 10.99
C LEU A 113 -10.26 -8.37 12.32
N LYS A 114 -9.23 -8.20 13.17
CA LYS A 114 -9.16 -8.79 14.52
C LYS A 114 -10.33 -8.34 15.39
N ARG A 115 -10.73 -7.06 15.35
CA ARG A 115 -11.86 -6.53 16.12
C ARG A 115 -13.19 -7.12 15.63
N SER A 116 -13.37 -7.23 14.33
CA SER A 116 -14.57 -7.82 13.70
C SER A 116 -14.67 -9.33 14.02
N ILE A 117 -13.55 -10.03 13.93
CA ILE A 117 -13.42 -11.44 14.32
C ILE A 117 -13.71 -11.60 15.81
N LYS A 118 -13.10 -10.80 16.71
CA LYS A 118 -13.31 -10.86 18.16
C LYS A 118 -14.78 -10.63 18.57
N SER A 119 -15.50 -9.76 17.85
CA SER A 119 -16.94 -9.54 18.07
C SER A 119 -17.79 -10.76 17.72
N ILE A 120 -17.39 -11.55 16.72
CA ILE A 120 -18.05 -12.81 16.36
C ILE A 120 -17.70 -13.90 17.39
N PHE A 121 -16.46 -13.92 17.88
CA PHE A 121 -16.00 -14.87 18.92
C PHE A 121 -16.65 -14.65 20.29
N ASN A 122 -16.99 -13.42 20.69
CA ASN A 122 -17.64 -13.17 21.97
C ASN A 122 -19.13 -13.60 22.02
N LYS A 123 -19.74 -13.97 20.88
CA LYS A 123 -21.14 -14.43 20.82
C LYS A 123 -21.26 -15.96 20.87
N ASN A 124 -20.18 -16.69 20.56
CA ASN A 124 -20.14 -18.15 20.59
C ASN A 124 -19.03 -18.58 21.58
N ASN A 125 -19.42 -19.09 22.75
CA ASN A 125 -18.52 -19.74 23.72
C ASN A 125 -17.80 -20.93 23.05
N ILE A 126 -16.71 -20.67 22.34
CA ILE A 126 -15.78 -21.69 21.85
C ILE A 126 -14.50 -21.50 22.65
N SER A 127 -14.46 -22.16 23.80
CA SER A 127 -13.24 -22.33 24.58
C SER A 127 -12.17 -23.01 23.72
N PHE A 128 -11.07 -22.31 23.45
CA PHE A 128 -9.85 -22.94 22.97
C PHE A 128 -9.25 -23.76 24.11
N HIS A 129 -9.77 -24.97 24.31
CA HIS A 129 -9.06 -25.99 25.05
C HIS A 129 -8.13 -26.71 24.07
N ASN A 130 -6.83 -26.43 24.21
CA ASN A 130 -5.68 -27.27 23.87
C ASN A 130 -5.82 -28.20 22.66
N ASN A 131 -6.08 -27.67 21.46
CA ASN A 131 -6.03 -28.48 20.24
C ASN A 131 -5.11 -27.85 19.18
N PRO A 132 -3.86 -28.35 19.03
CA PRO A 132 -2.82 -27.72 18.22
C PRO A 132 -3.17 -27.60 16.74
N THR A 133 -4.06 -28.46 16.24
CA THR A 133 -4.52 -28.47 14.84
C THR A 133 -5.32 -27.21 14.46
N LYS A 134 -6.10 -26.64 15.39
CA LYS A 134 -6.91 -25.43 15.13
C LYS A 134 -6.06 -24.16 15.07
N SER A 135 -5.01 -24.07 15.90
CA SER A 135 -4.03 -22.97 15.81
C SER A 135 -3.23 -23.04 14.53
N ILE A 136 -2.83 -24.23 14.07
CA ILE A 136 -2.09 -24.40 12.83
C ILE A 136 -2.95 -23.97 11.63
N VAL A 137 -4.22 -24.35 11.57
CA VAL A 137 -5.12 -23.93 10.48
C VAL A 137 -5.34 -22.42 10.46
N PHE A 138 -5.45 -21.78 11.63
CA PHE A 138 -5.58 -20.32 11.72
C PHE A 138 -4.29 -19.59 11.29
N LEU A 139 -3.12 -20.07 11.72
CA LEU A 139 -1.82 -19.54 11.28
C LEU A 139 -1.59 -19.79 9.78
N LEU A 140 -1.98 -20.95 9.25
CA LEU A 140 -1.92 -21.25 7.82
C LEU A 140 -2.81 -20.31 7.02
N GLY A 141 -4.03 -20.05 7.49
CA GLY A 141 -4.94 -19.09 6.86
C GLY A 141 -4.38 -17.67 6.86
N LEU A 142 -3.71 -17.25 7.93
CA LEU A 142 -3.06 -15.94 8.01
C LEU A 142 -1.85 -15.85 7.07
N LEU A 143 -1.06 -16.91 6.96
CA LEU A 143 0.10 -17.01 6.04
C LEU A 143 -0.33 -17.07 4.56
N ILE A 144 -1.44 -17.75 4.26
CA ILE A 144 -2.01 -17.80 2.90
C ILE A 144 -2.54 -16.41 2.51
N PHE A 145 -3.21 -15.72 3.44
CA PHE A 145 -3.72 -14.37 3.21
C PHE A 145 -2.58 -13.33 3.07
N GLU A 146 -1.49 -13.45 3.84
CA GLU A 146 -0.29 -12.64 3.63
C GLU A 146 0.33 -12.88 2.25
N ASN A 147 0.33 -14.11 1.74
CA ASN A 147 0.86 -14.41 0.40
C ASN A 147 -0.06 -13.95 -0.74
N GLU A 148 -1.38 -14.10 -0.62
CA GLU A 148 -2.33 -13.62 -1.65
C GLU A 148 -2.34 -12.09 -1.76
N VAL A 149 -2.19 -11.37 -0.64
CA VAL A 149 -2.10 -9.90 -0.64
C VAL A 149 -0.73 -9.38 -1.14
N LEU A 150 0.30 -10.23 -1.17
CA LEU A 150 1.63 -9.88 -1.69
C LEU A 150 1.80 -10.16 -3.20
N LEU A 151 0.88 -10.93 -3.80
CA LEU A 151 0.93 -11.41 -5.19
C LEU A 151 -0.05 -10.71 -6.16
N ASN A 152 -0.92 -9.82 -5.66
CA ASN A 152 -1.77 -8.92 -6.45
C ASN A 152 -1.46 -7.46 -6.12
#